data_AF-A0A4R4HZ99-F1
#
_entry.id   AF-A0A4R4HZ99-F1
#
_cell.length_a   1.000
_cell.length_b   1.000
_cell.length_c   1.000
_cell.angle_alpha   90.00
_cell.angle_beta   90.00
_cell.angle_gamma   90.00
#
_symmetry.space_group_name_H-M   'P 1'
#
loop_
_entity.id
_entity.type
_entity.pdbx_description
1 polymer ?
#
loop_
_entity_poly.entity_id
_entity_poly.type
_entity_poly.pdbx_seq_one_letter_code
_entity_poly.pdbx_strand_id
1 'polypeptide(L)'
;MRDKSFYKEKAEAIKNDVLEIQKKGEIFNIEDPFNSYPGIYDAIREFVHLVFAFNPGLPLNKELESLSNLRFKSAAVGGRIDFVQKDFDKVISKIDFFIHYLDTYVD
;
A
#
# COMPACT_ATOMS: atom_id res chain seq x y z
N MET A 1 3.48 -15.86 17.78
CA MET A 1 3.42 -15.46 16.37
C MET A 1 2.00 -15.74 15.92
N ARG A 2 1.33 -14.79 15.23
CA ARG A 2 -0.04 -15.03 14.75
C ARG A 2 -0.01 -16.06 13.61
N ASP A 3 -1.14 -16.68 13.32
CA ASP A 3 -1.24 -17.70 12.26
C ASP A 3 -1.22 -17.05 10.87
N LYS A 4 -0.92 -17.86 9.85
CA LYS A 4 -0.91 -17.42 8.44
C LYS A 4 -2.21 -16.72 8.03
N SER A 5 -3.36 -17.26 8.45
CA SER A 5 -4.68 -16.73 8.10
C SER A 5 -4.84 -15.30 8.60
N PHE A 6 -4.40 -15.00 9.83
CA PHE A 6 -4.40 -13.64 10.34
C PHE A 6 -3.65 -12.66 9.44
N TYR A 7 -2.42 -13.00 9.03
CA TYR A 7 -1.61 -12.08 8.20
C TYR A 7 -2.19 -11.93 6.80
N LYS A 8 -2.77 -13.00 6.24
CA LYS A 8 -3.44 -12.96 4.95
C LYS A 8 -4.70 -12.10 4.99
N GLU A 9 -5.60 -12.33 5.93
CA GLU A 9 -6.83 -11.53 6.10
C GLU A 9 -6.51 -10.04 6.28
N LYS A 10 -5.46 -9.72 7.05
CA LYS A 10 -5.01 -8.34 7.21
C LYS A 10 -4.45 -7.74 5.91
N ALA A 11 -3.66 -8.50 5.16
CA ALA A 11 -3.14 -8.02 3.88
C ALA A 11 -4.27 -7.80 2.86
N GLU A 12 -5.27 -8.70 2.81
CA GLU A 12 -6.45 -8.57 1.96
C GLU A 12 -7.32 -7.35 2.34
N ALA A 13 -7.51 -7.11 3.64
CA ALA A 13 -8.20 -5.91 4.12
C ALA A 13 -7.49 -4.62 3.67
N ILE A 14 -6.17 -4.55 3.88
CA ILE A 14 -5.37 -3.40 3.44
C ILE A 14 -5.43 -3.22 1.92
N LYS A 15 -5.39 -4.31 1.14
CA LYS A 15 -5.57 -4.25 -0.32
C LYS A 15 -6.90 -3.60 -0.69
N ASN A 16 -7.99 -4.01 -0.03
CA ASN A 16 -9.31 -3.46 -0.28
C ASN A 16 -9.38 -1.97 0.08
N ASP A 17 -8.77 -1.56 1.19
CA ASP A 17 -8.70 -0.14 1.57
C ASP A 17 -7.97 0.69 0.50
N VAL A 18 -6.83 0.19 -0.01
CA VAL A 18 -6.07 0.86 -1.09
C VAL A 18 -6.92 0.98 -2.37
N LEU A 19 -7.64 -0.08 -2.75
CA LEU A 19 -8.54 -0.07 -3.91
C LEU A 19 -9.72 0.89 -3.73
N GLU A 20 -10.28 0.97 -2.52
CA GLU A 20 -11.34 1.93 -2.21
C GLU A 20 -10.85 3.37 -2.30
N ILE A 21 -9.67 3.67 -1.77
CA ILE A 21 -9.04 5.00 -1.86
C ILE A 21 -8.82 5.37 -3.33
N GLN A 22 -8.28 4.45 -4.12
CA GLN A 22 -8.10 4.64 -5.56
C GLN A 22 -9.43 4.91 -6.28
N LYS A 23 -10.48 4.15 -5.96
CA LYS A 23 -11.81 4.29 -6.56
C LYS A 23 -12.52 5.59 -6.15
N LYS A 24 -12.37 6.03 -4.90
CA LYS A 24 -12.89 7.33 -4.43
C LYS A 24 -12.26 8.50 -5.20
N GLY A 25 -11.05 8.28 -5.73
CA GLY A 25 -10.37 9.25 -6.55
C GLY A 25 -9.75 10.37 -5.74
N GLU A 26 -9.24 11.36 -6.46
CA GLU A 26 -8.55 12.49 -5.86
C GLU A 26 -9.51 13.38 -5.06
N ILE A 27 -9.12 13.71 -3.83
CA ILE A 27 -9.79 14.71 -3.00
C ILE A 27 -8.91 15.96 -2.99
N PHE A 28 -9.44 17.07 -3.49
CA PHE A 28 -8.76 18.36 -3.41
C PHE A 28 -8.84 18.88 -1.97
N ASN A 29 -7.71 18.84 -1.26
CA ASN A 29 -7.57 19.42 0.06
C ASN A 29 -6.65 20.64 -0.01
N ILE A 30 -7.20 21.83 0.29
CA ILE A 30 -6.44 23.09 0.31
C ILE A 30 -5.43 23.12 1.46
N GLU A 31 -5.72 22.42 2.56
CA GLU A 31 -4.85 22.36 3.74
C GLU A 31 -3.67 21.40 3.55
N ASP A 32 -3.83 20.38 2.70
CA ASP A 32 -2.77 19.42 2.34
C ASP A 32 -2.75 19.15 0.84
N PRO A 33 -2.18 20.07 0.03
CA PRO A 33 -2.14 19.94 -1.42
C PRO A 33 -1.20 18.82 -1.91
N PHE A 34 -0.44 18.19 -1.01
CA PHE A 34 0.50 17.11 -1.32
C PHE A 34 -0.04 15.73 -0.96
N ASN A 35 -1.18 15.65 -0.27
CA ASN A 35 -1.90 14.43 0.05
C ASN A 35 -3.33 14.50 -0.51
N SER A 36 -3.47 14.16 -1.78
CA SER A 36 -4.77 14.21 -2.45
C SER A 36 -5.55 12.89 -2.34
N TYR A 37 -5.01 11.93 -1.59
CA TYR A 37 -5.61 10.61 -1.36
C TYR A 37 -5.56 10.27 0.14
N PRO A 38 -6.50 10.82 0.94
CA PRO A 38 -6.53 10.59 2.38
C PRO A 38 -6.53 9.09 2.72
N GLY A 39 -5.70 8.71 3.69
CA GLY A 39 -5.58 7.34 4.17
C GLY A 39 -4.58 6.46 3.42
N ILE A 40 -4.05 6.86 2.24
CA ILE A 40 -3.14 5.99 1.48
C ILE A 40 -1.83 5.72 2.22
N TYR A 41 -1.27 6.75 2.86
CA TYR A 41 -0.02 6.60 3.61
C TYR A 41 -0.20 5.78 4.89
N ASP A 42 -1.39 5.84 5.51
CA ASP A 42 -1.72 5.00 6.65
C ASP A 42 -1.82 3.53 6.22
N ALA A 43 -2.51 3.24 5.10
CA ALA A 43 -2.62 1.89 4.55
C ALA A 43 -1.24 1.31 4.17
N ILE A 44 -0.37 2.12 3.55
CA ILE A 44 1.01 1.71 3.25
C ILE A 44 1.77 1.40 4.54
N ARG A 45 1.71 2.28 5.55
CA ARG A 45 2.40 2.07 6.83
C ARG A 45 1.90 0.80 7.52
N GLU A 46 0.59 0.58 7.54
CA GLU A 46 0.00 -0.64 8.09
C GLU A 46 0.50 -1.89 7.37
N PHE A 47 0.61 -1.85 6.04
CA PHE A 47 1.17 -2.95 5.27
C PHE A 47 2.64 -3.22 5.63
N VAL A 48 3.49 -2.18 5.67
CA VAL A 48 4.91 -2.34 6.04
C VAL A 48 5.05 -2.94 7.44
N HIS A 49 4.28 -2.45 8.41
CA HIS A 49 4.28 -3.00 9.76
C HIS A 49 3.78 -4.46 9.81
N LEU A 50 2.79 -4.81 8.99
CA LEU A 50 2.26 -6.17 8.92
C LEU A 50 3.34 -7.15 8.43
N VAL A 51 4.04 -6.83 7.33
CA VAL A 51 5.10 -7.67 6.77
C VAL A 51 6.28 -7.78 7.73
N PHE A 52 6.68 -6.66 8.36
CA PHE A 52 7.75 -6.66 9.34
C PHE A 52 7.39 -7.49 10.59
N ALA A 53 6.15 -7.39 11.07
CA ALA A 53 5.66 -8.18 12.20
C ALA A 53 5.46 -9.67 11.86
N PHE A 54 5.31 -10.01 10.58
CA PHE A 54 5.31 -11.41 10.13
C PHE A 54 6.73 -11.98 10.15
N ASN A 55 7.67 -11.32 9.47
CA ASN A 55 9.07 -11.73 9.46
C ASN A 55 9.98 -10.53 9.16
N PRO A 56 10.74 -10.01 10.14
CA PRO A 56 11.67 -8.90 9.93
C PRO A 56 12.78 -9.20 8.89
N GLY A 57 13.16 -10.46 8.75
CA GLY A 57 14.22 -10.91 7.84
C GLY A 57 13.77 -11.11 6.39
N LEU A 58 12.49 -10.88 6.09
CA LEU A 58 11.96 -11.11 4.75
C LEU A 58 12.52 -10.06 3.77
N PRO A 59 13.13 -10.46 2.62
CA PRO A 59 13.73 -9.52 1.68
C PRO A 59 12.76 -8.42 1.20
N LEU A 60 11.47 -8.72 1.13
CA LEU A 60 10.39 -7.78 0.82
C LEU A 60 10.46 -6.51 1.67
N ASN A 61 10.82 -6.59 2.97
CA ASN A 61 10.88 -5.41 3.84
C ASN A 61 11.79 -4.31 3.26
N LYS A 62 12.90 -4.69 2.60
CA LYS A 62 13.78 -3.73 1.93
C LYS A 62 13.11 -3.08 0.72
N GLU A 63 12.30 -3.84 -0.02
CA GLU A 63 11.56 -3.30 -1.15
C GLU A 63 10.42 -2.38 -0.69
N LEU A 64 9.82 -2.64 0.48
CA LEU A 64 8.75 -1.83 1.05
C LEU A 64 9.21 -0.45 1.51
N GLU A 65 10.50 -0.26 1.83
CA GLU A 65 11.07 1.06 2.13
C GLU A 65 10.80 2.05 0.99
N SER A 66 10.80 1.58 -0.25
CA SER A 66 10.52 2.41 -1.43
C SER A 66 9.08 2.92 -1.50
N LEU A 67 8.11 2.24 -0.85
CA LEU A 67 6.72 2.66 -0.84
C LEU A 67 6.52 3.98 -0.07
N SER A 68 7.35 4.26 0.93
CA SER A 68 7.31 5.53 1.69
C SER A 68 7.66 6.77 0.85
N ASN A 69 8.33 6.57 -0.29
CA ASN A 69 8.76 7.64 -1.19
C ASN A 69 7.76 7.93 -2.32
N LEU A 70 6.66 7.17 -2.41
CA LEU A 70 5.61 7.37 -3.40
C LEU A 70 4.88 8.69 -3.16
N ARG A 71 4.36 9.31 -4.24
CA ARG A 71 3.80 10.66 -4.19
C ARG A 71 2.39 10.68 -4.76
N PHE A 72 1.40 10.60 -3.88
CA PHE A 72 -0.03 10.66 -4.20
C PHE A 72 -0.52 12.12 -4.28
N LYS A 73 0.03 12.87 -5.24
CA LYS A 73 -0.24 14.31 -5.43
C LYS A 73 -1.39 14.56 -6.40
N SER A 74 -1.99 15.73 -6.25
CA SER A 74 -3.06 16.23 -7.11
C SER A 74 -2.70 16.24 -8.59
N ALA A 75 -3.61 15.77 -9.43
CA ALA A 75 -3.51 15.89 -10.88
C ALA A 75 -3.56 17.37 -11.33
N ALA A 76 -4.25 18.24 -10.59
CA ALA A 76 -4.34 19.67 -10.89
C ALA A 76 -3.01 20.42 -10.66
N VAL A 77 -2.18 19.95 -9.72
CA VAL A 77 -0.88 20.56 -9.38
C VAL A 77 0.25 20.01 -10.25
N GLY A 78 0.04 18.90 -10.98
CA GLY A 78 1.11 18.20 -11.69
C GLY A 78 0.83 17.71 -13.11
N GLY A 79 -0.43 17.62 -13.55
CA GLY A 79 -0.79 17.06 -14.87
C GLY A 79 -0.44 15.56 -15.03
N ARG A 80 -0.41 14.78 -13.94
CA ARG A 80 0.29 13.48 -13.86
C ARG A 80 -0.60 12.31 -13.40
N ILE A 81 -1.81 12.18 -13.97
CA ILE A 81 -2.74 11.09 -13.66
C ILE A 81 -2.06 9.71 -13.81
N ASP A 82 -1.29 9.51 -14.87
CA ASP A 82 -0.59 8.23 -15.13
C ASP A 82 0.45 7.87 -14.06
N PHE A 83 1.03 8.84 -13.36
CA PHE A 83 2.03 8.57 -12.32
C PHE A 83 1.38 8.12 -11.02
N VAL A 84 0.24 8.71 -10.66
CA VAL A 84 -0.51 8.33 -9.47
C VAL A 84 -1.05 6.91 -9.61
N GLN A 85 -1.59 6.57 -10.79
CA GLN A 85 -2.06 5.21 -11.06
C GLN A 85 -0.93 4.17 -10.91
N LYS A 86 0.26 4.46 -11.46
CA LYS A 86 1.44 3.59 -11.30
C LYS A 86 1.87 3.44 -9.85
N ASP A 87 1.70 4.46 -9.02
CA ASP A 87 2.03 4.39 -7.60
C ASP A 87 1.01 3.53 -6.83
N PHE A 88 -0.28 3.60 -7.14
CA PHE A 88 -1.28 2.64 -6.64
C PHE A 88 -0.95 1.20 -7.07
N ASP A 89 -0.67 0.99 -8.35
CA ASP A 89 -0.35 -0.34 -8.89
C ASP A 89 0.87 -0.95 -8.19
N LYS A 90 1.90 -0.13 -7.87
CA LYS A 90 3.04 -0.59 -7.08
C LYS A 90 2.63 -1.07 -5.69
N VAL A 91 1.83 -0.29 -4.96
CA VAL A 91 1.36 -0.68 -3.62
C VAL A 91 0.59 -2.00 -3.68
N ILE A 92 -0.39 -2.09 -4.59
CA ILE A 92 -1.20 -3.30 -4.78
C ILE A 92 -0.32 -4.51 -5.14
N SER A 93 0.64 -4.34 -6.06
CA SER A 93 1.53 -5.43 -6.46
C SER A 93 2.37 -6.00 -5.31
N LYS A 94 2.79 -5.16 -4.35
CA LYS A 94 3.53 -5.62 -3.18
C LYS A 94 2.65 -6.36 -2.18
N ILE A 95 1.41 -5.90 -2.02
CA ILE A 95 0.42 -6.60 -1.20
C ILE A 95 0.09 -7.97 -1.80
N ASP A 96 -0.15 -8.04 -3.11
CA ASP A 96 -0.42 -9.28 -3.82
C ASP A 96 0.76 -10.25 -3.76
N PHE A 97 1.98 -9.74 -3.90
CA PHE A 97 3.18 -10.55 -3.73
C PHE A 97 3.25 -11.16 -2.32
N PHE A 98 2.96 -10.39 -1.27
CA PHE A 98 2.96 -10.89 0.10
C PHE A 98 1.88 -11.95 0.33
N ILE A 99 0.65 -11.72 -0.15
CA ILE A 99 -0.44 -12.70 -0.06
C ILE A 99 -0.04 -14.00 -0.78
N HIS A 100 0.49 -13.89 -2.00
CA HIS A 100 0.96 -15.04 -2.77
C HIS A 100 2.10 -15.78 -2.05
N TYR A 101 3.04 -15.05 -1.43
CA TYR A 101 4.10 -15.63 -0.62
C TYR A 101 3.54 -16.43 0.55
N LEU A 102 2.58 -15.88 1.29
CA LEU A 102 1.92 -16.58 2.39
C LEU A 102 1.26 -17.87 1.89
N ASP A 103 0.52 -17.80 0.78
CA ASP A 103 -0.19 -18.96 0.23
C ASP A 103 0.75 -20.06 -0.27
N THR A 104 1.91 -19.68 -0.84
CA THR A 104 2.81 -20.61 -1.54
C THR A 104 3.90 -21.20 -0.64
N TYR A 105 4.40 -20.44 0.33
CA TYR A 105 5.63 -20.79 1.06
C TYR A 105 5.47 -20.88 2.58
N VAL A 106 4.29 -20.55 3.11
CA VAL A 106 4.02 -20.62 4.55
C VAL A 106 3.01 -21.73 4.78
N ASP A 107 3.41 -22.75 5.53
CA ASP A 107 2.54 -23.86 5.97
C ASP A 107 1.70 -23.48 7.19
#